data_AF-A0A1F9RVD2-F1
#
_entry.id   AF-A0A1F9RVD2-F1
#
_cell.length_a   1.000
_cell.length_b   1.000
_cell.length_c   1.000
_cell.angle_alpha   90.00
_cell.angle_beta   90.00
_cell.angle_gamma   90.00
#
_symmetry.space_group_name_H-M   'P 1'
#
loop_
_entity.id
_entity.type
_entity.pdbx_description
1 polymer ?
#
loop_
_entity_poly.entity_id
_entity_poly.type
_entity_poly.pdbx_seq_one_letter_code
_entity_poly.pdbx_strand_id
1 'polypeptide(L)'
;MEGPAGGRAQKLTQAALAREFGRSRVRVTQIMNLLRLAPEIQKYIMAMPPTKGRMPIAENRLRRLVGKPDWESQIQEFERLVAMAGSGGVYNAKVPAFQASESAPAILAVTDG
;
A
#
# COMPACT_ATOMS: atom_id res chain seq x y z
N MET A 1 31.90 -36.17 -13.84
CA MET A 1 31.91 -34.77 -14.30
C MET A 1 30.61 -34.14 -13.84
N GLU A 2 30.75 -33.05 -13.08
CA GLU A 2 29.71 -32.45 -12.24
C GLU A 2 28.52 -31.93 -13.05
N GLY A 3 27.30 -32.20 -12.57
CA GLY A 3 26.06 -31.71 -13.17
C GLY A 3 25.94 -30.18 -13.08
N PRO A 4 25.11 -29.55 -13.94
CA PRO A 4 25.00 -28.11 -13.98
C PRO A 4 24.52 -27.58 -12.64
N ALA A 5 25.27 -26.62 -12.10
CA ALA A 5 24.95 -25.87 -10.89
C ALA A 5 23.53 -25.31 -11.01
N GLY A 6 22.58 -25.97 -10.34
CA GLY A 6 21.25 -25.43 -10.10
C GLY A 6 21.42 -24.14 -9.32
N GLY A 7 21.40 -23.01 -10.04
CA GLY A 7 21.30 -21.69 -9.44
C GLY A 7 20.07 -21.70 -8.56
N ARG A 8 20.27 -21.77 -7.23
CA ARG A 8 19.18 -21.70 -6.26
C ARG A 8 18.45 -20.40 -6.57
N ALA A 9 17.25 -20.49 -7.14
CA ALA A 9 16.34 -19.35 -7.22
C ALA A 9 16.22 -18.83 -5.79
N GLN A 10 16.87 -17.71 -5.51
CA GLN A 10 17.00 -17.22 -4.16
C GLN A 10 15.59 -16.87 -3.69
N LYS A 11 15.10 -17.61 -2.69
CA LYS A 11 13.73 -17.44 -2.19
C LYS A 11 13.58 -15.97 -1.76
N LEU A 12 12.73 -15.23 -2.47
CA LEU A 12 12.44 -13.81 -2.23
C LEU A 12 11.71 -13.66 -0.90
N THR A 13 12.47 -13.64 0.19
CA THR A 13 11.96 -13.42 1.55
C THR A 13 12.03 -11.95 1.90
N GLN A 14 11.17 -11.48 2.82
CA GLN A 14 11.26 -10.11 3.34
C GLN A 14 12.63 -9.82 3.99
N ALA A 15 13.30 -10.84 4.53
CA ALA A 15 14.66 -10.72 5.06
C ALA A 15 15.73 -10.60 3.96
N ALA A 16 15.55 -11.27 2.81
CA ALA A 16 16.39 -11.07 1.63
C ALA A 16 16.24 -9.63 1.10
N LEU A 17 15.00 -9.17 0.89
CA LEU A 17 14.70 -7.80 0.45
C LEU A 17 15.27 -6.75 1.43
N ALA A 18 15.13 -6.98 2.74
CA ALA A 18 15.66 -6.08 3.76
C ALA A 18 17.17 -5.88 3.63
N ARG A 19 17.93 -6.97 3.45
CA ARG A 19 19.38 -6.93 3.26
C ARG A 19 19.77 -6.25 1.96
N GLU A 20 19.08 -6.59 0.87
CA GLU A 20 19.34 -6.04 -0.46
C GLU A 20 19.14 -4.51 -0.51
N PHE A 21 18.08 -4.01 0.11
CA PHE A 21 17.76 -2.57 0.12
C PHE A 21 18.33 -1.80 1.33
N GLY A 22 19.14 -2.43 2.20
CA GLY A 22 19.69 -1.80 3.40
C GLY A 22 18.62 -1.31 4.38
N ARG A 23 17.48 -2.00 4.47
CA ARG A 23 16.34 -1.65 5.35
C ARG A 23 16.16 -2.68 6.45
N SER A 24 15.49 -2.27 7.53
CA SER A 24 15.08 -3.22 8.56
C SER A 24 14.00 -4.16 8.02
N ARG A 25 13.98 -5.40 8.50
CA ARG A 25 12.93 -6.37 8.19
C ARG A 25 11.54 -5.81 8.48
N VAL A 26 11.38 -5.14 9.63
CA VAL A 26 10.14 -4.48 10.04
C VAL A 26 9.68 -3.47 8.99
N ARG A 27 10.59 -2.66 8.45
CA ARG A 27 10.25 -1.66 7.43
C ARG A 27 9.80 -2.31 6.12
N VAL A 28 10.46 -3.39 5.70
CA VAL A 28 10.03 -4.16 4.52
C VAL A 28 8.65 -4.74 4.74
N THR A 29 8.39 -5.39 5.89
CA THR A 29 7.06 -5.92 6.22
C THR A 29 5.99 -4.83 6.17
N GLN A 30 6.27 -3.65 6.74
CA GLN A 30 5.36 -2.51 6.73
C GLN A 30 4.99 -2.05 5.32
N ILE A 31 5.97 -1.94 4.43
CA ILE A 31 5.74 -1.56 3.03
C ILE A 31 4.95 -2.65 2.31
N MET A 32 5.33 -3.91 2.48
CA MET A 32 4.64 -5.06 1.85
C MET A 32 3.19 -5.17 2.32
N ASN A 33 2.91 -4.84 3.58
CA ASN A 33 1.55 -4.84 4.13
C ASN A 33 0.63 -3.84 3.41
N LEU A 34 1.15 -2.78 2.78
CA LEU A 34 0.32 -1.84 2.01
C LEU A 34 -0.36 -2.50 0.80
N LEU A 35 0.14 -3.66 0.33
CA LEU A 35 -0.51 -4.45 -0.71
C LEU A 35 -1.84 -5.07 -0.28
N ARG A 36 -2.16 -5.03 1.03
CA ARG A 36 -3.44 -5.49 1.60
C ARG A 36 -4.49 -4.38 1.68
N LEU A 37 -4.16 -3.17 1.22
CA LEU A 37 -5.13 -2.08 1.13
C LEU A 37 -6.24 -2.42 0.12
N ALA A 38 -7.45 -1.89 0.32
CA ALA A 38 -8.52 -1.98 -0.65
C ALA A 38 -8.04 -1.54 -2.05
N PRO A 39 -8.41 -2.25 -3.13
CA PRO A 39 -7.93 -1.94 -4.48
C PRO A 39 -8.14 -0.48 -4.91
N GLU A 40 -9.24 0.13 -4.49
CA GLU A 40 -9.62 1.52 -4.76
C GLU A 40 -8.60 2.48 -4.14
N ILE A 41 -8.19 2.21 -2.90
CA ILE A 41 -7.18 3.00 -2.19
C ILE A 41 -5.83 2.88 -2.89
N GLN A 42 -5.46 1.67 -3.35
CA GLN A 42 -4.21 1.46 -4.09
C GLN A 42 -4.19 2.24 -5.40
N LYS A 43 -5.28 2.16 -6.19
CA LYS A 43 -5.45 2.92 -7.44
C LYS A 43 -5.32 4.42 -7.20
N TYR A 44 -5.98 4.93 -6.17
CA TYR A 44 -5.88 6.34 -5.80
C TYR A 44 -4.45 6.76 -5.46
N ILE A 45 -3.73 5.96 -4.66
CA ILE A 45 -2.33 6.25 -4.29
C ILE A 45 -1.43 6.27 -5.54
N MET A 46 -1.61 5.34 -6.45
CA MET A 46 -0.85 5.26 -7.70
C MET A 46 -1.16 6.43 -8.66
N ALA A 47 -2.39 6.97 -8.62
CA ALA A 47 -2.81 8.11 -9.41
C ALA A 47 -2.42 9.47 -8.80
N MET A 48 -1.91 9.50 -7.56
CA MET A 48 -1.55 10.76 -6.92
C MET A 48 -0.40 11.46 -7.68
N PRO A 49 -0.52 12.78 -7.93
CA PRO A 49 0.56 13.52 -8.55
C PRO A 49 1.81 13.47 -7.65
N PRO A 50 3.02 13.43 -8.23
CA PRO A 50 4.24 13.50 -7.45
C PRO A 50 4.25 14.77 -6.61
N THR A 51 4.36 14.63 -5.29
CA THR A 51 4.37 15.77 -4.38
C THR A 51 5.81 16.13 -4.03
N LYS A 52 6.21 17.38 -4.31
CA LYS A 52 7.44 17.95 -3.75
C LYS A 52 7.15 18.32 -2.29
N GLY A 53 7.67 17.53 -1.35
CA GLY A 53 7.52 17.75 0.09
C GLY A 53 6.74 16.64 0.79
N ARG A 54 5.97 17.01 1.83
CA ARG A 54 5.21 16.05 2.64
C ARG A 54 4.03 15.52 1.83
N MET A 55 3.96 14.19 1.66
CA MET A 55 2.77 13.55 1.09
C MET A 55 1.53 13.94 1.90
N PRO A 56 0.43 14.35 1.26
CA PRO A 56 -0.81 14.72 1.95
C PRO A 56 -1.35 13.58 2.82
N ILE A 57 -1.16 12.34 2.37
CA ILE A 57 -1.48 11.12 3.12
C ILE A 57 -0.17 10.40 3.42
N ALA A 58 0.26 10.49 4.68
CA ALA A 58 1.48 9.85 5.13
C ALA A 58 1.33 8.33 5.22
N GLU A 59 2.40 7.60 4.90
CA GLU A 59 2.42 6.13 4.88
C GLU A 59 2.05 5.51 6.24
N ASN A 60 2.36 6.16 7.35
CA ASN A 60 1.94 5.71 8.68
C ASN A 60 0.41 5.67 8.85
N ARG A 61 -0.34 6.54 8.17
CA ARG A 61 -1.81 6.53 8.17
C ARG A 61 -2.34 5.39 7.31
N LEU A 62 -1.73 5.16 6.14
CA LEU A 62 -2.06 4.02 5.28
C LEU A 62 -1.88 2.68 6.00
N ARG A 63 -0.80 2.51 6.78
CA ARG A 63 -0.60 1.30 7.58
C ARG A 63 -1.72 1.01 8.58
N ARG A 64 -2.39 2.04 9.10
CA ARG A 64 -3.51 1.85 10.04
C ARG A 64 -4.74 1.29 9.35
N LEU A 65 -4.91 1.56 8.06
CA LEU A 65 -6.01 1.02 7.25
C LEU A 65 -5.85 -0.48 7.03
N VAL A 66 -4.63 -0.96 6.84
CA VAL A 66 -4.35 -2.40 6.67
C VAL A 66 -4.85 -3.26 7.84
N GLY A 67 -4.96 -2.68 9.05
CA GLY A 67 -5.49 -3.38 10.22
C GLY A 67 -7.02 -3.43 10.32
N LYS A 68 -7.76 -2.89 9.34
CA LYS A 68 -9.23 -2.93 9.33
C LYS A 68 -9.74 -4.29 8.85
N PRO A 69 -10.88 -4.75 9.38
CA PRO A 69 -11.38 -6.12 9.17
C PRO A 69 -11.79 -6.41 7.72
N ASP A 70 -12.26 -5.40 7.00
CA ASP A 70 -12.78 -5.51 5.64
C ASP A 70 -12.40 -4.27 4.81
N TRP A 71 -12.57 -4.35 3.50
CA TRP A 71 -12.23 -3.24 2.59
C TRP A 71 -13.17 -2.05 2.72
N GLU A 72 -14.44 -2.24 3.04
CA GLU A 72 -15.40 -1.13 3.21
C GLU A 72 -14.98 -0.23 4.39
N SER A 73 -14.60 -0.84 5.51
CA SER A 73 -13.99 -0.17 6.67
C SER A 73 -12.71 0.59 6.33
N GLN A 74 -11.89 0.07 5.39
CA GLN A 74 -10.71 0.76 4.91
C GLN A 74 -11.08 1.99 4.06
N ILE A 75 -12.02 1.83 3.14
CA ILE A 75 -12.50 2.85 2.22
C ILE A 75 -13.11 4.02 3.00
N GLN A 76 -14.02 3.75 3.95
CA GLN A 76 -14.64 4.78 4.79
C GLN A 76 -13.63 5.57 5.60
N GLU A 77 -12.62 4.91 6.18
CA GLU A 77 -11.58 5.61 6.92
C GLU A 77 -10.65 6.39 5.99
N PHE A 78 -10.37 5.87 4.79
CA PHE A 78 -9.58 6.56 3.78
C PHE A 78 -10.27 7.82 3.27
N GLU A 79 -11.59 7.79 3.06
CA GLU A 79 -12.40 8.97 2.73
C GLU A 79 -12.23 10.08 3.77
N ARG A 80 -12.32 9.73 5.06
CA ARG A 80 -12.07 10.68 6.15
C ARG A 80 -10.66 11.25 6.09
N LEU A 81 -9.65 10.40 5.84
CA LEU A 81 -8.26 10.82 5.71
C LEU A 81 -8.05 11.81 4.56
N VAL A 82 -8.66 11.56 3.40
CA VAL A 82 -8.60 12.42 2.21
C VAL A 82 -9.31 13.75 2.49
N ALA A 83 -10.50 13.72 3.08
CA ALA A 83 -11.26 14.92 3.44
C ALA A 83 -10.49 15.82 4.43
N MET A 84 -9.88 15.24 5.46
CA MET A 84 -9.03 15.96 6.41
C MET A 84 -7.76 16.52 5.78
N ALA A 85 -7.20 15.84 4.77
CA ALA A 85 -6.03 16.34 4.05
C ALA A 85 -6.39 17.52 3.14
N GLY A 86 -7.58 17.53 2.54
CA GLY A 86 -8.09 18.62 1.72
C GLY A 86 -8.41 19.90 2.51
N SER A 87 -8.95 19.77 3.72
CA SER A 87 -9.37 20.94 4.54
C SER A 87 -8.20 21.75 5.14
N GLY A 88 -6.99 21.19 5.19
CA GLY A 88 -5.82 21.81 5.80
C GLY A 88 -5.02 22.73 4.85
N GLY A 89 -5.63 23.80 4.32
CA GLY A 89 -5.04 25.08 3.87
C GLY A 89 -3.90 25.14 2.83
N VAL A 90 -3.10 24.10 2.63
CA VAL A 90 -1.91 24.10 1.75
C VAL A 90 -1.92 22.90 0.79
N TYR A 91 -2.65 21.83 1.13
CA TYR A 91 -2.70 20.59 0.36
C TYR A 91 -3.92 20.48 -0.56
N ASN A 92 -4.94 21.34 -0.37
CA ASN A 92 -6.23 21.27 -1.07
C ASN A 92 -6.09 21.28 -2.61
N ALA A 93 -5.04 21.93 -3.14
CA ALA A 93 -4.76 21.97 -4.57
C ALA A 93 -4.16 20.69 -5.16
N LYS A 94 -3.76 19.70 -4.34
CA LYS A 94 -2.98 18.52 -4.78
C LYS A 94 -3.58 17.17 -4.37
N VAL A 95 -4.65 17.15 -3.57
CA VAL A 95 -5.33 15.92 -3.15
C VAL A 95 -6.60 15.76 -4.00
N PRO A 96 -6.61 14.87 -5.00
CA PRO A 96 -7.83 14.64 -5.78
C PRO A 96 -8.94 14.07 -4.88
N ALA A 97 -10.21 14.30 -5.24
CA ALA A 97 -11.31 13.64 -4.56
C ALA A 97 -11.16 12.12 -4.69
N PHE A 98 -11.35 11.40 -3.59
CA PHE A 98 -11.42 9.95 -3.63
C PHE A 98 -12.85 9.53 -3.96
N GLN A 99 -13.03 8.87 -5.11
CA GLN A 99 -14.29 8.25 -5.50
C GLN A 99 -14.08 6.74 -5.42
N ALA A 100 -14.63 6.12 -4.38
CA ALA A 100 -14.75 4.68 -4.36
C ALA A 100 -15.70 4.28 -5.49
N SER A 101 -15.17 3.73 -6.58
CA SER A 101 -16.00 3.19 -7.65
C SER A 101 -16.78 2.00 -7.08
N GLU A 102 -18.10 1.98 -7.26
CA GLU A 102 -18.92 0.78 -7.05
C GLU A 102 -18.46 -0.33 -8.00
N SER A 103 -17.44 -1.11 -7.61
CA SER A 103 -17.09 -2.41 -8.16
C SER A 103 -15.85 -2.93 -7.45
N ALA A 104 -16.07 -3.70 -6.38
CA ALA A 104 -15.02 -4.55 -5.84
C ALA A 104 -14.56 -5.52 -6.94
N PRO A 105 -13.29 -5.52 -7.37
CA PRO A 105 -12.81 -6.58 -8.23
C PRO A 105 -12.69 -7.86 -7.40
N ALA A 106 -13.32 -8.94 -7.86
CA ALA A 106 -13.32 -10.27 -7.27
C ALA A 106 -11.94 -10.98 -7.24
N ILE A 107 -10.82 -10.25 -7.13
CA ILE A 107 -9.47 -10.79 -7.29
C ILE A 107 -8.85 -11.27 -5.97
N LEU A 108 -9.58 -11.25 -4.85
CA LEU A 108 -9.11 -11.86 -3.60
C LEU A 108 -10.06 -12.94 -3.03
N ALA A 109 -10.71 -13.71 -3.92
CA ALA A 109 -11.19 -15.05 -3.59
C ALA A 109 -10.08 -16.11 -3.77
N VAL A 110 -8.82 -15.77 -3.47
CA VAL A 110 -7.81 -16.79 -3.13
C VAL A 110 -8.09 -17.16 -1.69
N THR A 111 -8.91 -18.19 -1.54
CA THR A 111 -9.14 -18.95 -0.33
C THR A 111 -7.80 -19.34 0.30
N ASP A 112 -7.66 -19.07 1.60
CA ASP A 112 -6.68 -19.75 2.45
C ASP A 112 -6.81 -21.26 2.25
N GLY A 113 -5.67 -21.93 2.08
CA GLY A 113 -5.51 -23.38 2.20
C GLY A 113 -4.77 -23.72 3.48
#